data_AF-A0A0B7I8B9-F1
#
_entry.id   AF-A0A0B7I8B9-F1
#
_cell.length_a   1.000
_cell.length_b   1.000
_cell.length_c   1.000
_cell.angle_alpha   90.00
_cell.angle_beta   90.00
_cell.angle_gamma   90.00
#
_symmetry.space_group_name_H-M   'P 1'
#
loop_
_entity.id
_entity.type
_entity.pdbx_description
1 polymer ?
#
loop_
_entity_poly.entity_id
_entity_poly.type
_entity_poly.pdbx_seq_one_letter_code
_entity_poly.pdbx_strand_id
1 'polypeptide(L)'
;MKTIITGASGFVGINLSMYLEIKGIEVDRLSLRNENWQLNSSADAIIHLAGKAHDTENTSEEKAYFQVNTDLTIQVFDEFLKSDIRDCFFFFGKGGC
;
A
#
# COMPACT_ATOMS: atom_id res chain seq x y z
N MET A 1 -8.98 -1.70 16.71
CA MET A 1 -8.83 -2.06 15.29
C MET A 1 -7.41 -1.72 14.89
N LYS A 2 -6.71 -2.69 14.32
CA LYS A 2 -5.34 -2.51 13.82
C LYS A 2 -5.34 -2.53 12.29
N THR A 3 -4.71 -1.54 11.69
CA THR A 3 -4.72 -1.35 10.24
C THR A 3 -3.30 -1.22 9.71
N ILE A 4 -2.96 -2.08 8.75
CA ILE A 4 -1.69 -1.98 8.01
C ILE A 4 -1.83 -0.91 6.93
N ILE A 5 -0.86 0.00 6.82
CA ILE A 5 -0.78 0.97 5.73
C ILE A 5 0.54 0.80 4.99
N THR A 6 0.49 0.44 3.70
CA THR A 6 1.64 0.50 2.80
C THR A 6 1.72 1.87 2.14
N GLY A 7 2.91 2.29 1.67
CA GLY A 7 3.07 3.64 1.10
C GLY A 7 2.84 4.76 2.12
N ALA A 8 2.99 4.46 3.41
CA ALA A 8 2.70 5.38 4.52
C ALA A 8 3.53 6.68 4.51
N SER A 9 4.68 6.70 3.83
CA SER A 9 5.52 7.90 3.66
C SER A 9 5.07 8.81 2.51
N GLY A 10 4.11 8.38 1.69
CA GLY A 10 3.53 9.19 0.62
C GLY A 10 2.55 10.24 1.16
N PHE A 11 2.16 11.20 0.32
CA PHE A 11 1.25 12.29 0.70
C PHE A 11 -0.04 11.78 1.36
N VAL A 12 -0.73 10.82 0.73
CA VAL A 12 -1.96 10.22 1.28
C VAL A 12 -1.65 9.41 2.54
N GLY A 13 -0.57 8.63 2.52
CA GLY A 13 -0.17 7.77 3.63
C GLY A 13 0.07 8.53 4.94
N ILE A 14 0.80 9.65 4.87
CA ILE A 14 1.10 10.49 6.04
C ILE A 14 -0.19 11.05 6.65
N ASN A 15 -1.03 11.66 5.82
CA ASN A 15 -2.26 12.31 6.27
C ASN A 15 -3.28 11.30 6.79
N LEU A 16 -3.47 10.17 6.10
CA LEU A 16 -4.41 9.13 6.51
C LEU A 16 -3.97 8.45 7.80
N SER A 17 -2.66 8.13 7.94
CA SER A 17 -2.15 7.52 9.17
C SER A 17 -2.42 8.41 10.38
N MET A 18 -2.10 9.70 10.27
CA MET A 18 -2.34 10.67 11.34
C MET A 18 -3.83 10.78 11.69
N TYR A 19 -4.69 10.83 10.67
CA TYR A 19 -6.13 10.90 10.87
C TYR A 19 -6.67 9.67 11.62
N LEU A 20 -6.26 8.46 11.24
CA LEU A 20 -6.71 7.22 11.87
C LEU A 20 -6.22 7.09 13.32
N GLU A 21 -4.97 7.48 13.59
CA GLU A 21 -4.42 7.50 14.94
C GLU A 21 -5.18 8.47 15.87
N ILE A 22 -5.53 9.66 15.37
CA ILE A 22 -6.38 10.63 16.10
C ILE A 22 -7.76 10.04 16.41
N LYS A 23 -8.26 9.12 15.56
CA LYS A 23 -9.51 8.39 15.77
C LYS A 23 -9.37 7.16 16.67
N GLY A 24 -8.18 6.90 17.22
CA GLY A 24 -7.92 5.77 18.11
C GLY A 24 -7.72 4.43 17.39
N ILE A 25 -7.40 4.46 16.09
CA ILE A 25 -7.06 3.27 15.31
C ILE A 25 -5.55 3.07 15.36
N GLU A 26 -5.10 1.84 15.62
CA GLU A 26 -3.68 1.49 15.59
C GLU A 26 -3.23 1.36 14.13
N VAL A 27 -2.20 2.11 13.74
CA VAL A 27 -1.67 2.11 12.37
C VAL A 27 -0.30 1.43 12.34
N ASP A 28 -0.24 0.28 11.67
CA ASP A 28 0.99 -0.45 11.36
C ASP A 28 1.52 0.00 9.98
N ARG A 29 2.58 0.82 9.97
CA ARG A 29 3.13 1.38 8.74
C ARG A 29 4.13 0.41 8.13
N LEU A 30 3.71 -0.31 7.09
CA LEU A 30 4.53 -1.33 6.43
C LEU A 30 5.25 -0.76 5.20
N SER A 31 6.58 -0.80 5.21
CA SER A 31 7.39 -0.47 4.04
C SER A 31 7.60 -1.70 3.16
N LEU A 32 7.21 -1.59 1.89
CA LEU A 32 7.42 -2.65 0.89
C LEU A 32 8.76 -2.52 0.14
N ARG A 33 9.64 -1.61 0.57
CA ARG A 33 10.94 -1.38 -0.09
C ARG A 33 11.93 -2.53 0.11
N ASN A 34 11.76 -3.33 1.17
CA ASN A 34 12.56 -4.52 1.45
C ASN A 34 11.72 -5.75 1.11
N GLU A 35 12.24 -6.68 0.31
CA GLU A 35 11.53 -7.88 -0.15
C GLU A 35 11.07 -8.83 0.97
N ASN A 36 11.62 -8.70 2.18
CA ASN A 36 11.26 -9.54 3.35
C ASN A 36 10.13 -8.95 4.21
N TRP A 37 9.27 -8.10 3.64
CA TRP A 37 8.10 -7.59 4.37
C TRP A 37 7.10 -8.72 4.64
N GLN A 38 6.34 -8.60 5.73
CA GLN A 38 5.28 -9.56 6.10
C GLN A 38 4.07 -8.79 6.62
N LEU A 39 2.87 -9.32 6.36
CA LEU A 39 1.66 -8.79 6.95
C LEU A 39 1.59 -9.19 8.42
N ASN A 40 1.24 -8.23 9.27
CA ASN A 40 1.00 -8.50 10.67
C ASN A 40 -0.29 -9.30 10.83
N SER A 41 -0.20 -10.55 11.29
CA SER A 41 -1.37 -11.44 11.43
C SER A 41 -2.40 -10.93 12.46
N SER A 42 -2.02 -10.01 13.35
CA SER A 42 -2.95 -9.36 14.28
C SER A 42 -3.74 -8.19 13.68
N ALA A 43 -3.51 -7.84 12.41
CA ALA A 43 -4.23 -6.75 11.76
C ALA A 43 -5.66 -7.13 11.38
N ASP A 44 -6.57 -6.18 11.49
CA ASP A 44 -7.97 -6.32 11.06
C ASP A 44 -8.13 -5.97 9.58
N ALA A 45 -7.35 -5.00 9.09
CA ALA A 45 -7.46 -4.45 7.75
C ALA A 45 -6.10 -4.04 7.17
N ILE A 46 -6.03 -3.97 5.84
CA ILE A 46 -4.91 -3.37 5.10
C ILE A 46 -5.41 -2.27 4.15
N ILE A 47 -4.66 -1.17 4.11
CA ILE A 47 -4.83 -0.06 3.17
C ILE A 47 -3.54 0.07 2.36
N HIS A 48 -3.58 -0.34 1.10
CA HIS A 48 -2.43 -0.31 0.22
C HIS A 48 -2.37 1.01 -0.57
N LEU A 49 -1.44 1.89 -0.18
CA LEU A 49 -1.18 3.18 -0.84
C LEU A 49 0.18 3.22 -1.53
N ALA A 50 0.95 2.13 -1.48
CA ALA A 50 2.20 2.04 -2.21
C ALA A 50 1.91 2.06 -3.71
N GLY A 51 2.56 2.98 -4.41
CA GLY A 51 2.44 3.11 -5.85
C GLY A 51 3.46 4.11 -6.39
N LYS A 52 3.78 3.99 -7.67
CA LYS A 52 4.51 5.02 -8.42
C LYS A 52 3.51 5.87 -9.20
N ALA A 53 3.64 7.19 -9.08
CA ALA A 53 2.94 8.10 -9.98
C ALA A 53 3.57 8.01 -11.38
N HIS A 54 2.75 8.15 -12.42
CA HIS A 54 3.25 8.23 -13.79
C HIS A 54 3.73 9.65 -14.05
N ASP A 55 5.04 9.88 -14.13
CA ASP A 55 5.56 11.11 -14.70
C ASP A 55 5.52 10.99 -16.23
N THR A 56 4.69 11.82 -16.87
CA THR A 56 4.37 11.76 -18.32
C THR A 56 5.53 12.13 -19.25
N GLU A 57 6.75 12.32 -18.73
CA GLU A 57 7.88 12.87 -19.49
C GLU A 57 8.98 11.84 -19.80
N ASN A 58 8.99 10.63 -19.21
CA ASN A 58 10.06 9.64 -19.44
C ASN A 58 9.55 8.20 -19.63
N THR A 59 9.65 7.71 -20.87
CA THR A 59 9.31 6.35 -21.29
C THR A 59 10.16 5.25 -20.64
N SER A 60 11.30 5.60 -20.03
CA SER A 60 12.12 4.68 -19.24
C SER A 60 11.48 4.26 -17.91
N GLU A 61 10.40 4.93 -17.47
CA GLU A 61 9.75 4.66 -16.18
C GLU A 61 8.53 3.74 -16.26
N GLU A 62 8.01 3.43 -17.45
CA GLU A 62 6.82 2.59 -17.62
C GLU A 62 7.00 1.21 -16.97
N LYS A 63 8.15 0.55 -17.17
CA LYS A 63 8.40 -0.77 -16.60
C LYS A 63 8.38 -0.74 -15.07
N ALA A 64 8.96 0.29 -14.46
CA ALA A 64 8.97 0.45 -13.02
C ALA A 64 7.59 0.86 -12.49
N TYR A 65 6.81 1.60 -13.26
CA TYR A 65 5.41 1.93 -12.97
C TYR A 65 4.55 0.66 -12.93
N PHE A 66 4.61 -0.18 -13.97
CA PHE A 66 3.88 -1.45 -14.01
C PHE A 66 4.33 -2.41 -12.91
N GLN A 67 5.65 -2.57 -12.70
CA GLN A 67 6.16 -3.45 -11.66
C GLN A 67 5.65 -3.05 -10.26
N VAL A 68 5.65 -1.75 -9.94
CA VAL A 68 5.21 -1.28 -8.61
C VAL A 68 3.68 -1.26 -8.49
N ASN A 69 2.93 -0.85 -9.52
CA ASN A 69 1.48 -0.70 -9.40
C ASN A 69 0.70 -1.97 -9.76
N THR A 70 1.34 -2.97 -10.35
CA THR A 70 0.73 -4.25 -10.71
C THR A 70 1.36 -5.39 -9.93
N ASP A 71 2.64 -5.68 -10.11
CA ASP A 71 3.26 -6.87 -9.51
C ASP A 71 3.31 -6.79 -7.98
N LEU A 72 3.68 -5.64 -7.42
CA LEU A 72 3.70 -5.47 -5.96
C LEU A 72 2.30 -5.48 -5.35
N THR A 73 1.30 -4.95 -6.06
CA THR A 73 -0.09 -5.02 -5.63
C THR A 73 -0.60 -6.46 -5.62
N ILE A 74 -0.25 -7.28 -6.63
CA ILE A 74 -0.55 -8.71 -6.66
C ILE A 74 0.09 -9.41 -5.46
N GLN A 75 1.38 -9.17 -5.19
CA GLN A 75 2.06 -9.80 -4.04
C GLN A 75 1.39 -9.48 -2.70
N VAL A 76 1.01 -8.21 -2.49
CA VAL A 76 0.30 -7.81 -1.26
C VAL A 76 -1.07 -8.47 -1.17
N PHE A 77 -1.78 -8.59 -2.29
CA PHE A 77 -3.07 -9.26 -2.33
C PHE A 77 -2.95 -10.77 -2.07
N ASP A 78 -1.93 -11.43 -2.60
CA ASP A 78 -1.68 -12.85 -2.35
C ASP A 78 -1.35 -13.13 -0.88
N GLU A 79 -0.58 -12.26 -0.22
CA GLU A 79 -0.33 -12.36 1.21
C GLU A 79 -1.59 -12.06 2.04
N PHE A 80 -2.44 -11.12 1.60
CA PHE A 80 -3.73 -10.89 2.22
C PHE A 80 -4.63 -12.13 2.16
N LEU A 81 -4.71 -12.81 1.00
CA LEU A 81 -5.50 -14.04 0.82
C LEU A 81 -5.05 -15.20 1.71
N LYS A 82 -3.79 -15.20 2.17
CA LYS A 82 -3.23 -16.22 3.08
C LYS A 82 -3.39 -15.84 4.56
N SER A 83 -3.89 -14.65 4.85
CA SER A 83 -4.00 -14.10 6.20
C SER A 83 -5.43 -14.18 6.74
N ASP A 84 -5.58 -13.97 8.06
CA ASP A 84 -6.90 -13.82 8.71
C ASP A 84 -7.41 -12.36 8.68
N ILE A 85 -6.73 -11.47 7.95
CA ILE A 85 -7.13 -10.07 7.79
C ILE A 85 -8.46 -10.02 7.03
N ARG A 86 -9.40 -9.20 7.49
CA ARG A 86 -10.79 -9.20 6.98
C ARG A 86 -11.00 -8.25 5.82
N ASP A 87 -10.43 -7.06 5.92
CA ASP A 87 -10.70 -5.97 4.98
C ASP A 87 -9.44 -5.53 4.24
N CYS A 88 -9.57 -5.26 2.94
CA CYS A 88 -8.48 -4.78 2.12
C CYS A 88 -8.94 -3.65 1.18
N PHE A 89 -8.22 -2.52 1.22
CA PHE A 89 -8.47 -1.35 0.38
C PHE A 89 -7.24 -1.05 -0.48
N PHE A 90 -7.39 -1.10 -1.81
CA PHE A 90 -6.34 -0.77 -2.77
C PHE A 90 -6.64 0.56 -3.46
N PHE A 91 -5.64 1.43 -3.51
CA PHE A 91 -5.73 2.71 -4.22
C PHE A 91 -4.91 2.64 -5.50
N PHE A 92 -5.55 2.87 -6.63
CA PHE A 92 -4.90 2.93 -7.94
C PHE A 92 -4.87 4.39 -8.43
N GLY A 93 -3.71 4.81 -8.93
CA GLY A 93 -3.59 6.09 -9.63
C GLY A 93 -4.30 6.05 -10.98
N LYS A 94 -4.73 7.20 -11.51
CA LYS A 94 -5.12 7.29 -12.92
C LYS A 94 -3.85 7.10 -13.77
N GLY A 95 -3.80 6.04 -14.55
CA GLY A 95 -2.89 5.98 -15.70
C GLY A 95 -3.33 7.06 -16.69
N GLY A 96 -2.42 7.96 -17.07
CA GLY A 96 -2.66 8.84 -18.21
C GLY A 96 -2.79 7.97 -19.45
N CYS A 97 -3.93 8.07 -20.14
CA CYS A 97 -4.03 7.67 -21.54
C CYS A 97 -3.57 8.83 -22.42
#